data_AF-A0A5B2V032-F1
#
_entry.id   AF-A0A5B2V032-F1
#
_cell.length_a   1.000
_cell.length_b   1.000
_cell.length_c   1.000
_cell.angle_alpha   90.00
_cell.angle_beta   90.00
_cell.angle_gamma   90.00
#
_symmetry.space_group_name_H-M   'P 1'
#
loop_
_entity.id
_entity.type
_entity.pdbx_description
1 polymer ?
#
loop_
_entity_poly.entity_id
_entity_poly.type
_entity_poly.pdbx_seq_one_letter_code
_entity_poly.pdbx_strand_id
1 'polypeptide(L)'
;MIKHSPNPPPSYDASRLRDAAYRAINHYLQPASPAPTAAPSDPVLAGLFSVRTDLDAETLLVNAAQDLASINVLATHLAFEVDGTSRSMALGICRMLDGVQMLVDKALDSCAQPAL
;
A
#
# COMPACT_ATOMS: atom_id res chain seq x y z
N MET A 1 -7.66 6.00 -67.40
CA MET A 1 -8.72 5.68 -66.42
C MET A 1 -8.85 6.87 -65.48
N ILE A 2 -9.85 7.74 -65.68
CA ILE A 2 -10.05 8.94 -64.85
C ILE A 2 -10.77 8.49 -63.57
N LYS A 3 -10.10 8.60 -62.43
CA LYS A 3 -10.71 8.32 -61.13
C LYS A 3 -11.61 9.52 -60.79
N HIS A 4 -12.91 9.38 -61.01
CA HIS A 4 -13.89 10.34 -60.49
C HIS A 4 -13.67 10.44 -58.98
N SER A 5 -13.19 11.61 -58.52
CA SER A 5 -13.14 11.89 -57.09
C SER A 5 -14.56 11.84 -56.56
N PRO A 6 -14.87 11.03 -55.53
CA PRO A 6 -16.18 11.05 -54.90
C PRO A 6 -16.50 12.47 -54.47
N ASN A 7 -17.74 12.89 -54.74
CA ASN A 7 -18.34 14.13 -54.27
C ASN A 7 -18.04 14.28 -52.76
N PRO A 8 -17.61 15.46 -52.26
CA PRO A 8 -17.31 15.62 -50.84
C PRO A 8 -18.51 15.23 -49.97
N PRO A 9 -18.29 14.62 -48.79
CA PRO A 9 -19.38 14.27 -47.90
C PRO A 9 -20.19 15.52 -47.54
N PRO A 10 -21.50 15.39 -47.28
CA PRO A 10 -22.35 16.53 -46.91
C PRO A 10 -21.72 17.29 -45.75
N SER A 11 -21.85 18.62 -45.77
CA SER A 11 -21.26 19.52 -44.78
C SER A 11 -21.54 19.00 -43.36
N TYR A 12 -20.48 18.67 -42.63
CA TYR A 12 -20.60 18.19 -41.26
C TYR A 12 -21.33 19.23 -40.41
N ASP A 13 -22.37 18.79 -39.70
CA ASP A 13 -23.08 19.63 -38.75
C ASP A 13 -22.16 19.92 -37.55
N ALA A 14 -21.62 21.13 -37.50
CA ALA A 14 -20.73 21.58 -36.45
C ALA A 14 -21.37 21.47 -35.05
N SER A 15 -22.70 21.51 -34.96
CA SER A 15 -23.44 21.32 -33.71
C SER A 15 -23.29 19.88 -33.20
N ARG A 16 -23.43 18.90 -34.10
CA ARG A 16 -23.26 17.48 -33.77
C ARG A 16 -21.83 17.14 -33.35
N LEU A 17 -20.84 17.75 -34.01
CA LEU A 17 -19.43 17.58 -33.64
C LEU A 17 -19.13 18.20 -32.26
N ARG A 18 -19.66 19.40 -32.00
CA ARG A 18 -19.53 20.07 -30.70
C ARG A 18 -20.13 19.22 -29.58
N ASP A 19 -21.33 18.68 -29.81
CA ASP A 19 -22.06 17.85 -28.87
C ASP A 19 -21.36 16.51 -28.60
N ALA A 20 -20.81 15.86 -29.64
CA ALA A 20 -19.98 14.67 -29.48
C ALA A 20 -18.69 14.96 -28.71
N ALA A 21 -18.03 16.11 -28.95
CA ALA A 21 -16.83 16.50 -28.23
C ALA A 21 -17.11 16.72 -26.73
N TYR A 22 -18.21 17.40 -26.38
CA TYR A 22 -18.59 17.59 -24.98
C TYR A 22 -18.93 16.27 -24.28
N ARG A 23 -19.62 15.34 -24.95
CA ARG A 23 -19.86 14.00 -24.42
C ARG A 23 -18.57 13.24 -24.11
N ALA A 24 -17.60 13.26 -25.03
CA ALA A 24 -16.32 12.59 -24.83
C ALA A 24 -15.53 13.23 -23.68
N ILE A 25 -15.44 14.56 -23.64
CA ILE A 25 -14.76 15.29 -22.57
C ILE A 25 -15.40 14.96 -21.21
N ASN A 26 -16.73 14.99 -21.11
CA ASN A 26 -17.41 14.68 -19.86
C ASN A 26 -17.17 13.23 -19.42
N HIS A 27 -17.20 12.28 -20.35
CA HIS A 27 -16.97 10.86 -20.06
C HIS A 27 -15.57 10.58 -19.49
N TYR A 28 -14.53 11.23 -20.02
CA TYR A 28 -13.16 11.02 -19.57
C TYR A 28 -12.76 11.88 -18.36
N LEU A 29 -13.31 13.09 -18.22
CA LEU A 29 -12.96 13.99 -17.12
C LEU A 29 -13.83 13.79 -15.87
N GLN A 30 -15.00 13.18 -16.01
CA GLN A 30 -15.83 12.74 -14.90
C GLN A 30 -15.91 11.21 -14.94
N PRO A 31 -14.89 10.48 -14.45
CA PRO A 31 -15.11 9.07 -14.14
C PRO A 31 -16.31 9.05 -13.22
N ALA A 32 -17.39 8.36 -13.63
CA ALA A 32 -18.60 8.24 -12.83
C ALA A 32 -18.15 7.99 -11.40
N SER A 33 -18.42 8.95 -10.51
CA SER A 33 -18.12 8.77 -9.09
C SER A 33 -18.74 7.43 -8.75
N PRO A 34 -17.95 6.38 -8.44
CA PRO A 34 -18.55 5.11 -8.12
C PRO A 34 -19.50 5.45 -6.98
N ALA A 35 -20.79 5.17 -7.18
CA ALA A 35 -21.72 5.16 -6.08
C ALA A 35 -21.02 4.43 -4.93
N PRO A 36 -21.21 4.84 -3.66
CA PRO A 36 -20.67 4.10 -2.53
C PRO A 36 -21.42 2.77 -2.42
N THR A 37 -21.22 1.90 -3.40
CA THR A 37 -21.36 0.47 -3.27
C THR A 37 -20.25 0.13 -2.29
N ALA A 38 -20.61 0.10 -1.01
CA ALA A 38 -19.91 -0.70 -0.04
C ALA A 38 -19.62 -2.03 -0.76
N ALA A 39 -18.36 -2.23 -1.13
CA ALA A 39 -17.94 -3.54 -1.60
C ALA A 39 -18.41 -4.52 -0.51
N PRO A 40 -19.09 -5.62 -0.84
CA PRO A 40 -19.31 -6.65 0.14
C PRO A 40 -17.92 -7.09 0.56
N SER A 41 -17.49 -6.66 1.74
CA SER A 41 -16.30 -7.18 2.40
C SER A 41 -16.55 -8.65 2.53
N ASP A 42 -16.01 -9.43 1.61
CA ASP A 42 -16.04 -10.88 1.64
C ASP A 42 -15.35 -11.27 2.96
N PRO A 43 -16.11 -11.73 3.97
CA PRO A 43 -15.56 -11.95 5.32
C PRO A 43 -14.56 -13.12 5.32
N VAL A 44 -14.42 -13.84 4.20
CA VAL A 44 -13.51 -14.97 4.03
C VAL A 44 -12.05 -14.51 3.83
N LEU A 45 -11.80 -13.23 3.51
CA LEU A 45 -10.45 -12.65 3.44
C LEU A 45 -10.02 -11.88 4.68
N ALA A 46 -10.78 -11.93 5.79
CA ALA A 46 -10.25 -11.56 7.08
C ALA A 46 -9.18 -12.60 7.46
N GLY A 47 -7.91 -12.26 7.22
CA GLY A 47 -6.78 -13.16 7.48
C GLY A 47 -6.80 -13.72 8.91
N LEU A 48 -6.05 -14.81 9.14
CA LEU A 48 -5.94 -15.48 10.45
C LEU A 48 -5.60 -14.52 11.61
N PHE A 49 -5.03 -13.36 11.31
CA PHE A 49 -4.66 -12.33 12.26
C PHE A 49 -5.23 -10.97 11.83
N SER A 50 -5.73 -10.20 12.80
CA SER A 50 -6.13 -8.81 12.64
C SER A 50 -5.58 -7.97 13.80
N VAL A 51 -5.26 -6.70 13.53
CA VAL A 51 -4.88 -5.75 14.57
C VAL A 51 -6.16 -5.19 15.19
N ARG A 52 -6.26 -5.28 16.52
CA ARG A 52 -7.35 -4.68 17.28
C ARG A 52 -7.28 -3.15 17.20
N THR A 53 -8.37 -2.53 16.77
CA THR A 53 -8.45 -1.07 16.58
C THR A 53 -8.69 -0.29 17.88
N ASP A 54 -9.01 -0.99 18.97
CA ASP A 54 -9.27 -0.42 20.28
C ASP A 54 -8.03 -0.35 21.19
N LEU A 55 -6.88 -0.84 20.71
CA LEU A 55 -5.62 -0.78 21.45
C LEU A 55 -4.94 0.57 21.25
N ASP A 56 -4.33 1.07 22.31
CA ASP A 56 -3.47 2.24 22.27
C ASP A 56 -2.11 1.93 21.60
N ALA A 57 -1.41 3.00 21.19
CA ALA A 57 -0.14 2.87 20.48
C ALA A 57 0.97 2.23 21.35
N GLU A 58 0.96 2.44 22.67
CA GLU A 58 1.94 1.85 23.58
C GLU A 58 1.77 0.33 23.60
N THR A 59 0.54 -0.17 23.76
CA THR A 59 0.24 -1.61 23.73
C THR A 59 0.69 -2.25 22.41
N LEU A 60 0.42 -1.60 21.26
CA LEU A 60 0.85 -2.10 19.95
C LEU A 60 2.38 -2.13 19.82
N LEU A 61 3.07 -1.09 20.28
CA LEU A 61 4.53 -0.99 20.23
C LEU A 61 5.22 -1.96 21.18
N VAL A 62 4.66 -2.23 22.38
CA VAL A 62 5.16 -3.25 23.30
C VAL A 62 5.07 -4.64 22.67
N ASN A 63 3.94 -4.97 22.02
CA ASN A 63 3.83 -6.24 21.29
C ASN A 63 4.87 -6.32 20.16
N ALA A 64 5.02 -5.26 19.37
CA ALA A 64 6.00 -5.21 18.30
C ALA A 64 7.45 -5.37 18.82
N ALA A 65 7.79 -4.73 19.95
CA ALA A 65 9.09 -4.89 20.61
C ALA A 65 9.36 -6.35 21.02
N GLN A 66 8.34 -7.03 21.56
CA GLN A 66 8.46 -8.44 21.94
C GLN A 66 8.64 -9.36 20.72
N ASP A 67 7.93 -9.10 19.63
CA ASP A 67 8.09 -9.83 18.37
C ASP A 67 9.48 -9.60 17.79
N LEU A 68 9.97 -8.36 17.77
CA LEU A 68 11.32 -8.02 17.30
C LEU A 68 12.42 -8.71 18.12
N ALA A 69 12.30 -8.71 19.45
CA ALA A 69 13.22 -9.44 20.33
C ALA A 69 13.23 -10.94 20.00
N SER A 70 12.04 -11.53 19.79
CA SER A 70 11.91 -12.94 19.42
C SER A 70 12.55 -13.25 18.07
N ILE A 71 12.31 -12.41 17.06
CA ILE A 71 12.91 -12.55 15.73
C ILE A 71 14.42 -12.40 15.81
N ASN A 72 14.94 -11.49 16.63
CA ASN A 72 16.40 -11.30 16.78
C ASN A 72 17.07 -12.55 17.35
N VAL A 73 16.47 -13.21 18.33
CA VAL A 73 16.95 -14.50 18.86
C VAL A 73 16.97 -15.57 17.75
N LEU A 74 15.91 -15.66 16.95
CA LEU A 74 15.83 -16.62 15.84
C LEU A 74 16.86 -16.34 14.74
N ALA A 75 17.01 -15.07 14.34
CA ALA A 75 17.98 -14.66 13.33
C ALA A 75 19.43 -14.89 13.81
N THR A 76 19.69 -14.61 15.08
CA THR A 76 20.99 -14.85 15.72
C THR A 76 21.29 -16.34 15.78
N HIS A 77 20.32 -17.17 16.20
CA HIS A 77 20.47 -18.62 16.19
C HIS A 77 20.76 -19.13 14.77
N LEU A 78 19.99 -18.69 13.78
CA LEU A 78 20.21 -19.04 12.37
C LEU A 78 21.61 -18.64 11.89
N ALA A 79 22.13 -17.48 12.29
CA ALA A 79 23.47 -17.03 11.91
C ALA A 79 24.58 -18.00 12.40
N PHE A 80 24.36 -18.70 13.52
CA PHE A 80 25.28 -19.74 14.00
C PHE A 80 25.14 -21.06 13.23
N GLU A 81 23.95 -21.39 12.73
CA GLU A 81 23.68 -22.63 11.99
C GLU A 81 24.15 -22.62 10.53
N VAL A 82 24.40 -21.44 9.95
CA VAL A 82 24.84 -21.29 8.54
C VAL A 82 26.24 -20.71 8.44
N ASP A 83 26.90 -20.90 7.29
CA ASP A 83 28.26 -20.41 7.00
C ASP A 83 28.32 -19.45 5.80
N GLY A 84 29.49 -18.82 5.63
CA GLY A 84 29.83 -17.99 4.47
C GLY A 84 28.90 -16.79 4.30
N THR A 85 28.49 -16.53 3.06
CA THR A 85 27.63 -15.39 2.71
C THR A 85 26.29 -15.42 3.44
N SER A 86 25.70 -16.60 3.65
CA SER A 86 24.43 -16.74 4.37
C SER A 86 24.53 -16.29 5.83
N ARG A 87 25.65 -16.59 6.50
CA ARG A 87 25.92 -16.08 7.85
C ARG A 87 25.98 -14.55 7.84
N SER A 88 26.71 -13.97 6.90
CA SER A 88 26.82 -12.51 6.78
C SER A 88 25.45 -11.85 6.56
N MET A 89 24.56 -12.47 5.76
CA MET A 89 23.19 -11.98 5.59
C MET A 89 22.38 -12.06 6.88
N ALA A 90 22.44 -13.19 7.61
CA ALA A 90 21.74 -13.36 8.88
C ALA A 90 22.22 -12.34 9.94
N LEU A 91 23.53 -12.11 10.04
CA LEU A 91 24.09 -11.07 10.90
C LEU A 91 23.66 -9.66 10.49
N GLY A 92 23.56 -9.40 9.17
CA GLY A 92 22.99 -8.16 8.65
C GLY A 92 21.55 -7.93 9.09
N ILE A 93 20.73 -8.99 9.11
CA ILE A 93 19.36 -8.94 9.64
C ILE A 93 19.37 -8.61 11.13
N CYS A 94 20.18 -9.29 11.94
CA CYS A 94 20.31 -9.00 13.37
C CYS A 94 20.65 -7.52 13.61
N ARG A 95 21.63 -6.98 12.86
CA ARG A 95 22.04 -5.58 12.96
C ARG A 95 20.91 -4.59 12.64
N MET A 96 20.06 -4.92 11.67
CA MET A 96 18.88 -4.10 11.34
C MET A 96 17.82 -4.21 12.43
N LEU A 97 17.56 -5.41 12.96
CA LEU A 97 16.59 -5.64 14.04
C LEU A 97 16.97 -4.85 15.31
N ASP A 98 18.24 -4.87 15.71
CA ASP A 98 18.72 -4.05 16.84
C ASP A 98 18.44 -2.55 16.61
N GLY A 99 18.62 -2.09 15.36
CA GLY A 99 18.30 -0.71 14.99
C GLY A 99 16.81 -0.38 15.06
N VAL A 100 15.95 -1.30 14.61
CA VAL A 100 14.50 -1.14 14.71
C VAL A 100 14.03 -1.19 16.16
N GLN A 101 14.60 -2.08 16.98
CA GLN A 101 14.31 -2.16 18.41
C GLN A 101 14.56 -0.81 19.10
N MET A 102 15.71 -0.18 18.85
CA MET A 102 16.00 1.15 19.39
C MET A 102 14.99 2.23 18.97
N LEU A 103 14.48 2.16 17.73
CA LEU A 103 13.45 3.09 17.25
C LEU A 103 12.10 2.85 17.95
N VAL A 104 11.74 1.58 18.17
CA VAL A 104 10.51 1.20 18.89
C VAL A 104 10.61 1.60 20.35
N ASP A 105 11.73 1.34 21.02
CA ASP A 105 11.98 1.76 22.40
C ASP A 105 11.84 3.28 22.53
N LYS A 106 12.39 4.04 21.56
CA LYS A 106 12.24 5.50 21.55
C LYS A 106 10.79 5.96 21.33
N ALA A 107 10.03 5.24 20.51
CA ALA A 107 8.61 5.52 20.30
C ALA A 107 7.80 5.22 21.57
N LEU A 108 8.10 4.13 22.28
CA LEU A 108 7.50 3.78 23.57
C LEU A 108 7.77 4.85 24.64
N ASP A 109 9.03 5.31 24.76
CA ASP A 109 9.39 6.41 25.65
C ASP A 109 8.55 7.66 25.37
N SER A 110 8.26 7.93 24.10
CA SER A 110 7.46 9.09 23.68
C SER A 110 5.98 8.92 24.00
N CYS A 111 5.46 7.68 24.00
CA CYS A 111 4.09 7.38 24.43
C CYS A 111 3.94 7.50 25.96
N ALA A 112 4.97 7.14 26.72
CA ALA A 112 4.97 7.18 28.18
C ALA A 112 5.09 8.60 28.76
N GLN A 113 5.59 9.57 27.99
CA GLN A 113 5.71 10.96 28.41
C GLN A 113 4.40 11.73 28.17
N PRO A 114 3.78 12.34 29.20
CA PRO A 114 2.61 13.17 29.00
C PRO A 114 3.02 14.44 28.22
N ALA A 115 2.17 14.85 27.28
CA ALA A 115 2.37 16.10 26.53
C ALA A 115 2.42 17.28 27.52
N LEU A 116 3.54 18.01 27.54
CA LEU A 116 3.74 19.24 28.30
C LEU A 116 2.90 20.39 27.73
#